data_AF-A0A365MTR7-F1
#
_entry.id   AF-A0A365MTR7-F1
#
_cell.length_a   1.000
_cell.length_b   1.000
_cell.length_c   1.000
_cell.angle_alpha   90.00
_cell.angle_beta   90.00
_cell.angle_gamma   90.00
#
_symmetry.space_group_name_H-M   'P 1'
#
loop_
_entity.id
_entity.type
_entity.pdbx_description
1 polymer ?
#
loop_
_entity_poly.entity_id
_entity_poly.type
_entity_poly.pdbx_seq_one_letter_code
_entity_poly.pdbx_strand_id
1 'polypeptide(L)'
;MAEVIGLVSGLLALATFAHQSVTKVREAVQSFRSLPRQLRELLSELAELSTVLQELCQAPGGDVEVDLSALKVTLEQCTRSCEEFERELRACSSRSSEDRASFRDWARLTYRGGDGIEGFRQQLIGYKSTIVVVLGFANLRTSTITVEAIRSCRGLIETTTIDLEAHLAEVKQKLDALAYRALSNPEPDEATIQYIENERLSTEKGLQLCLELSRHIDQIQLQFAIGEGDTPKLMGPHPTSSMVVSEGLGGCKDYIGFALERLMRHRQKVVERVGASSQTAVSLDDKLLLNNLNDEAEALRHSLNLCSNIDTYLEEKISNIENHAEGDDTIQFMVSTDGKPLNGKNHGVGSRLKQAGGHFKEESLQQISQDFTTISLHQTGGNQPSKSTSPSAKSEATTEPLGTPFNGRGFTLTPKHNASSTPSTRSTTA
;
A
#
# COMPACT_ATOMS: atom_id res chain seq x y z
N MET A 1 26.35 -12.29 -9.97
CA MET A 1 25.63 -11.64 -11.10
C MET A 1 25.03 -12.64 -12.09
N ALA A 2 25.74 -13.67 -12.57
CA ALA A 2 25.16 -14.67 -13.49
C ALA A 2 24.03 -15.52 -12.88
N GLU A 3 24.11 -15.88 -11.58
CA GLU A 3 23.06 -16.67 -10.91
C GLU A 3 21.75 -15.89 -10.70
N VAL A 4 21.82 -14.60 -10.36
CA VAL A 4 20.63 -13.74 -10.15
C VAL A 4 19.91 -13.49 -11.48
N ILE A 5 20.66 -13.23 -12.56
CA ILE A 5 20.10 -13.08 -13.91
C ILE A 5 19.49 -14.40 -14.41
N GLY A 6 20.12 -15.54 -14.10
CA GLY A 6 19.61 -16.87 -14.43
C GLY A 6 18.30 -17.22 -13.69
N LEU A 7 18.20 -16.86 -12.41
CA LEU A 7 16.99 -17.04 -11.60
C LEU A 7 15.82 -16.18 -12.08
N VAL A 8 16.07 -14.90 -12.38
CA VAL A 8 15.05 -13.97 -12.88
C VAL A 8 14.56 -14.40 -14.27
N SER A 9 15.47 -14.81 -15.16
CA SER A 9 15.12 -15.34 -16.48
C SER A 9 14.33 -16.65 -16.39
N GLY A 10 14.70 -17.55 -15.46
CA GLY A 10 13.98 -18.79 -15.21
C GLY A 10 12.57 -18.58 -14.66
N LEU A 11 12.39 -17.64 -13.74
CA LEU A 11 11.07 -17.28 -13.20
C LEU A 11 10.18 -16.64 -14.26
N LEU A 12 10.73 -15.76 -15.10
CA LEU A 12 9.99 -15.17 -16.22
C LEU A 12 9.53 -16.23 -17.22
N ALA A 13 10.40 -17.20 -17.53
CA ALA A 13 10.02 -18.33 -18.39
C ALA A 13 8.89 -19.16 -17.77
N LEU A 14 8.98 -19.48 -16.47
CA LEU A 14 7.93 -20.20 -15.75
C LEU A 14 6.61 -19.44 -15.70
N ALA A 15 6.64 -18.12 -15.45
CA ALA A 15 5.45 -17.28 -15.48
C ALA A 15 4.80 -17.25 -16.86
N THR A 16 5.62 -17.22 -17.92
CA THR A 16 5.16 -17.29 -19.31
C THR A 16 4.51 -18.64 -19.62
N PHE A 17 5.12 -19.75 -19.19
CA PHE A 17 4.56 -21.09 -19.38
C PHE A 17 3.25 -21.29 -18.61
N ALA A 18 3.18 -20.82 -17.37
CA ALA A 18 1.95 -20.84 -16.58
C ALA A 18 0.84 -20.03 -17.27
N HIS A 19 1.17 -18.81 -17.76
CA HIS A 19 0.22 -17.96 -18.47
C HIS A 19 -0.33 -18.64 -19.75
N GLN A 20 0.54 -19.28 -20.53
CA GLN A 20 0.14 -20.03 -21.72
C GLN A 20 -0.77 -21.21 -21.35
N SER A 21 -0.45 -21.95 -20.28
CA SER A 21 -1.23 -23.12 -19.84
C SER A 21 -2.62 -22.71 -19.33
N VAL A 22 -2.71 -21.65 -18.54
CA VAL A 22 -3.99 -21.05 -18.10
C VAL A 22 -4.83 -20.61 -19.29
N THR A 23 -4.19 -19.98 -20.30
CA THR A 23 -4.87 -19.53 -21.52
C THR A 23 -5.46 -20.72 -22.31
N LYS A 24 -4.70 -21.80 -22.47
CA LYS A 24 -5.18 -23.02 -23.13
C LYS A 24 -6.37 -23.66 -22.43
N VAL A 25 -6.34 -23.74 -21.10
CA VAL A 25 -7.50 -24.22 -20.31
C VAL A 25 -8.71 -23.32 -20.51
N ARG A 26 -8.52 -22.00 -20.46
CA ARG A 26 -9.59 -21.03 -20.69
C ARG A 26 -10.22 -21.19 -22.07
N GLU A 27 -9.41 -21.31 -23.13
CA GLU A 27 -9.87 -21.56 -24.50
C GLU A 27 -10.61 -22.89 -24.62
N ALA A 28 -10.08 -23.94 -23.99
CA ALA A 28 -10.73 -25.24 -23.94
C ALA A 28 -12.12 -25.12 -23.30
N VAL A 29 -12.24 -24.48 -22.14
CA VAL A 29 -13.53 -24.25 -21.45
C VAL A 29 -14.48 -23.34 -22.25
N GLN A 30 -13.97 -22.37 -23.00
CA GLN A 30 -14.78 -21.49 -23.86
C GLN A 30 -15.30 -22.18 -25.13
N SER A 31 -14.63 -23.24 -25.61
CA SER A 31 -15.04 -23.95 -26.83
C SER A 31 -16.40 -24.68 -26.70
N PHE A 32 -16.86 -24.87 -25.46
CA PHE A 32 -18.11 -25.55 -25.14
C PHE A 32 -19.34 -24.65 -25.37
N ARG A 33 -20.45 -25.24 -25.86
CA ARG A 33 -21.67 -24.49 -26.20
C ARG A 33 -22.48 -24.00 -25.00
N SER A 34 -22.48 -24.76 -23.89
CA SER A 34 -23.25 -24.45 -22.69
C SER A 34 -22.37 -24.58 -21.46
N LEU A 35 -22.26 -23.50 -20.67
CA LEU A 35 -21.44 -23.48 -19.47
C LEU A 35 -22.31 -23.54 -18.20
N PRO A 36 -22.26 -24.62 -17.41
CA PRO A 36 -22.81 -24.65 -16.07
C PRO A 36 -22.11 -23.62 -15.17
N ARG A 37 -22.78 -23.27 -14.06
CA ARG A 37 -22.32 -22.24 -13.12
C ARG A 37 -20.87 -22.42 -12.68
N GLN A 38 -20.49 -23.62 -12.27
CA GLN A 38 -19.14 -23.98 -11.80
C GLN A 38 -18.05 -23.66 -12.85
N LEU A 39 -18.35 -23.88 -14.13
CA LEU A 39 -17.40 -23.54 -15.21
C LEU A 39 -17.32 -22.05 -15.49
N ARG A 40 -18.40 -21.30 -15.28
CA ARG A 40 -18.34 -19.83 -15.36
C ARG A 40 -17.52 -19.25 -14.22
N GLU A 41 -17.68 -19.79 -13.02
CA GLU A 41 -16.87 -19.43 -11.86
C GLU A 41 -15.39 -19.79 -12.09
N LEU A 42 -15.09 -20.98 -12.64
CA LEU A 42 -13.73 -21.34 -13.06
C LEU A 42 -13.18 -20.40 -14.15
N LEU A 43 -13.97 -20.01 -15.14
CA LEU A 43 -13.54 -19.04 -16.16
C LEU A 43 -13.18 -17.68 -15.57
N SER A 44 -13.90 -17.22 -14.55
CA SER A 44 -13.57 -16.00 -13.82
C SER A 44 -12.21 -16.14 -13.16
N GLU A 45 -11.98 -17.23 -12.43
CA GLU A 45 -10.71 -17.47 -11.76
C GLU A 45 -9.54 -17.59 -12.76
N LEU A 46 -9.73 -18.28 -13.89
CA LEU A 46 -8.73 -18.40 -14.95
C LEU A 46 -8.42 -17.04 -15.60
N ALA A 47 -9.42 -16.17 -15.74
CA ALA A 47 -9.21 -14.82 -16.27
C ALA A 47 -8.39 -13.97 -15.30
N GLU A 48 -8.75 -13.97 -14.01
CA GLU A 48 -8.00 -13.26 -12.97
C GLU A 48 -6.56 -13.80 -12.84
N LEU A 49 -6.39 -15.13 -12.86
CA LEU A 49 -5.07 -15.75 -12.83
C LEU A 49 -4.21 -15.40 -14.06
N SER A 50 -4.83 -15.33 -15.25
CA SER A 50 -4.17 -14.88 -16.48
C SER A 50 -3.68 -13.44 -16.36
N THR A 51 -4.50 -12.55 -15.79
CA THR A 51 -4.11 -11.15 -15.57
C THR A 51 -2.91 -11.03 -14.63
N VAL A 52 -2.95 -11.69 -13.47
CA VAL A 52 -1.84 -11.59 -12.50
C VAL A 52 -0.55 -12.23 -13.03
N LEU A 53 -0.64 -13.31 -13.81
CA LEU A 53 0.52 -13.91 -14.47
C LEU A 53 1.11 -12.99 -15.53
N GLN A 54 0.27 -12.25 -16.25
CA GLN A 54 0.72 -11.25 -17.21
C GLN A 54 1.41 -10.07 -16.51
N GLU A 55 0.85 -9.58 -15.40
CA GLU A 55 1.48 -8.56 -14.55
C GLU A 55 2.83 -9.04 -14.02
N LEU A 56 2.93 -10.30 -13.58
CA LEU A 56 4.18 -10.90 -13.12
C LEU A 56 5.25 -10.95 -14.22
N CYS A 57 4.85 -11.22 -15.47
CA CYS A 57 5.77 -11.18 -16.61
C CYS A 57 6.27 -9.77 -16.94
N GLN A 58 5.50 -8.73 -16.59
CA GLN A 58 5.81 -7.33 -16.86
C GLN A 58 6.48 -6.63 -15.66
N ALA A 59 6.46 -7.26 -14.48
CA ALA A 59 7.04 -6.71 -13.28
C ALA A 59 8.56 -6.47 -13.49
N PRO A 60 9.07 -5.27 -13.20
CA PRO A 60 10.49 -5.01 -13.32
C PRO A 60 11.24 -5.91 -12.34
N GLY A 61 12.28 -6.61 -12.85
CA GLY A 61 13.15 -7.47 -12.05
C GLY A 61 13.94 -6.64 -11.04
N GLY A 62 13.31 -6.34 -9.91
CA GLY A 62 13.99 -5.74 -8.77
C GLY A 62 15.02 -6.70 -8.17
N ASP A 63 16.00 -6.16 -7.47
CA ASP A 63 16.92 -6.96 -6.65
C ASP A 63 16.12 -7.51 -5.46
N VAL A 64 15.46 -8.65 -5.69
CA VAL A 64 14.63 -9.31 -4.68
C VAL A 64 15.56 -10.14 -3.80
N GLU A 65 15.89 -9.60 -2.63
CA GLU A 65 16.66 -10.27 -1.57
C GLU A 65 15.87 -11.41 -0.88
N VAL A 66 14.66 -11.70 -1.34
CA VAL A 66 13.74 -12.70 -0.78
C VAL A 66 13.86 -14.03 -1.54
N ASP A 67 13.80 -15.16 -0.82
CA ASP A 67 13.74 -16.47 -1.48
C ASP A 67 12.44 -16.64 -2.29
N LEU A 68 12.55 -16.62 -3.62
CA LEU A 68 11.43 -16.83 -4.55
C LEU A 68 11.20 -18.32 -4.88
N SER A 69 11.81 -19.25 -4.15
CA SER A 69 11.62 -20.69 -4.36
C SER A 69 10.14 -21.12 -4.26
N ALA A 70 9.35 -20.46 -3.42
CA ALA A 70 7.92 -20.67 -3.28
C ALA A 70 7.14 -20.25 -4.55
N LEU A 71 7.48 -19.10 -5.13
CA LEU A 71 6.89 -18.65 -6.39
C LEU A 71 7.22 -19.62 -7.52
N LYS A 72 8.49 -20.06 -7.59
CA LYS A 72 8.93 -21.05 -8.58
C LYS A 72 8.07 -22.32 -8.52
N VAL A 73 7.93 -22.91 -7.33
CA VAL A 73 7.12 -24.13 -7.13
C VAL A 73 5.66 -23.87 -7.50
N THR A 74 5.11 -22.73 -7.12
CA THR A 74 3.72 -22.35 -7.46
C THR A 74 3.51 -22.26 -8.97
N LEU A 75 4.45 -21.66 -9.71
CA LEU A 75 4.37 -21.54 -11.17
C LEU A 75 4.51 -22.89 -11.88
N GLU A 76 5.42 -23.74 -11.41
CA GLU A 76 5.58 -25.12 -11.92
C GLU A 76 4.31 -25.94 -11.69
N GLN A 77 3.73 -25.86 -10.49
CA GLN A 77 2.53 -26.58 -10.12
C GLN A 77 1.29 -26.03 -10.87
N CYS A 78 1.18 -24.71 -11.03
CA CYS A 78 0.15 -24.07 -11.83
C CYS A 78 0.19 -24.54 -13.29
N THR A 79 1.38 -24.56 -13.89
CA THR A 79 1.58 -25.07 -15.27
C THR A 79 1.12 -26.51 -15.38
N ARG A 80 1.62 -27.39 -14.50
CA ARG A 80 1.30 -28.82 -14.50
C ARG A 80 -0.20 -29.08 -14.31
N SER A 81 -0.80 -28.47 -13.29
CA SER A 81 -2.23 -28.61 -13.00
C SER A 81 -3.09 -28.14 -14.18
N CYS A 82 -2.73 -27.03 -14.84
CA CYS A 82 -3.44 -26.55 -16.02
C CYS A 82 -3.32 -27.51 -17.22
N GLU A 83 -2.11 -27.99 -17.54
CA GLU A 83 -1.89 -28.91 -18.67
C GLU A 83 -2.61 -30.27 -18.46
N GLU A 84 -2.65 -30.76 -17.23
CA GLU A 84 -3.37 -31.98 -16.89
C GLU A 84 -4.88 -31.80 -16.98
N PHE A 85 -5.42 -30.72 -16.41
CA PHE A 85 -6.84 -30.40 -16.50
C PHE A 85 -7.29 -30.20 -17.95
N GLU A 86 -6.48 -29.53 -18.77
CA GLU A 86 -6.69 -29.38 -20.22
C GLU A 86 -6.77 -30.75 -20.93
N ARG A 87 -5.93 -31.71 -20.53
CA ARG A 87 -5.93 -33.06 -21.10
C ARG A 87 -7.19 -33.83 -20.72
N GLU A 88 -7.63 -33.74 -19.47
CA GLU A 88 -8.89 -34.34 -19.01
C GLU A 88 -10.11 -33.72 -19.72
N LEU A 89 -10.13 -32.39 -19.83
CA LEU A 89 -11.14 -31.64 -20.58
C LEU A 89 -11.29 -32.16 -22.02
N ARG A 90 -10.17 -32.37 -22.73
CA ARG A 90 -10.19 -32.91 -24.10
C ARG A 90 -10.58 -34.38 -24.18
N ALA A 91 -10.19 -35.19 -23.19
CA ALA A 91 -10.59 -36.58 -23.12
C ALA A 91 -12.11 -36.71 -22.95
N CYS A 92 -12.74 -35.80 -22.21
CA CYS A 92 -14.20 -35.73 -22.08
C CYS A 92 -14.89 -35.27 -23.37
N SER A 93 -14.32 -34.31 -24.11
CA SER A 93 -14.94 -33.80 -25.34
C SER A 93 -14.82 -34.73 -26.55
N SER A 94 -13.75 -35.54 -26.63
CA SER A 94 -13.54 -36.50 -27.72
C SER A 94 -14.48 -37.71 -27.70
N ARG A 95 -15.15 -37.97 -26.58
CA ARG A 95 -16.09 -39.10 -26.40
C ARG A 95 -17.54 -38.76 -26.77
N SER A 96 -17.87 -37.49 -26.96
CA SER A 96 -19.22 -37.06 -27.39
C SER A 96 -19.28 -36.91 -28.92
N SER A 97 -20.26 -37.53 -29.59
CA SER A 97 -20.55 -37.29 -31.01
C SER A 97 -20.88 -35.81 -31.29
N GLU A 98 -20.90 -35.39 -32.56
CA GLU A 98 -21.03 -34.02 -33.11
C GLU A 98 -21.91 -32.97 -32.36
N ASP A 99 -22.82 -33.38 -31.49
CA ASP A 99 -23.47 -32.50 -30.51
C ASP A 99 -22.65 -32.42 -29.20
N ARG A 100 -21.74 -31.43 -29.20
CA ARG A 100 -20.87 -30.95 -28.11
C ARG A 100 -21.25 -31.39 -26.68
N ALA A 101 -20.40 -32.21 -26.06
CA ALA A 101 -20.21 -32.43 -24.62
C ALA A 101 -21.43 -32.12 -23.74
N SER A 102 -22.23 -33.15 -23.45
CA SER A 102 -23.40 -32.99 -22.59
C SER A 102 -22.97 -32.64 -21.17
N PHE A 103 -23.81 -31.90 -20.44
CA PHE A 103 -23.66 -31.62 -18.99
C PHE A 103 -23.29 -32.86 -18.14
N ARG A 104 -23.67 -34.05 -18.61
CA ARG A 104 -23.41 -35.34 -17.95
C ARG A 104 -21.94 -35.74 -17.97
N ASP A 105 -21.17 -35.29 -18.96
CA ASP A 105 -19.74 -35.59 -19.08
C ASP A 105 -18.92 -34.75 -18.10
N TRP A 106 -19.41 -33.56 -17.73
CA TRP A 106 -18.82 -32.69 -16.71
C TRP A 106 -19.03 -33.19 -15.30
N ALA A 107 -20.24 -33.65 -14.98
CA ALA A 107 -20.54 -34.24 -13.68
C ALA A 107 -19.75 -35.54 -13.43
N ARG A 108 -19.19 -36.14 -14.49
CA ARG A 108 -18.31 -37.32 -14.42
C ARG A 108 -16.83 -36.97 -14.33
N LEU A 109 -16.44 -35.70 -14.48
CA LEU A 109 -15.06 -35.27 -14.42
C LEU A 109 -14.62 -35.28 -12.95
N THR A 110 -14.17 -36.44 -12.48
CA THR A 110 -13.59 -36.62 -11.16
C THR A 110 -12.11 -36.28 -11.23
N TYR A 111 -11.80 -34.98 -11.19
CA TYR A 111 -10.42 -34.51 -11.11
C TYR A 111 -9.80 -34.98 -9.78
N ARG A 112 -8.67 -35.71 -9.89
CA ARG A 112 -7.72 -36.16 -8.85
C ARG A 112 -8.16 -35.99 -7.38
N GLY A 113 -9.16 -36.76 -6.93
CA GLY A 113 -9.60 -36.78 -5.53
C GLY A 113 -11.10 -36.60 -5.31
N GLY A 114 -11.87 -36.23 -6.33
CA GLY A 114 -13.33 -36.37 -6.34
C GLY A 114 -14.14 -35.07 -6.28
N ASP A 115 -13.49 -33.92 -6.07
CA ASP A 115 -14.19 -32.60 -6.05
C ASP A 115 -14.36 -31.98 -7.45
N GLY A 116 -13.85 -32.67 -8.48
CA GLY A 116 -14.02 -32.28 -9.88
C GLY A 116 -13.54 -30.86 -10.16
N ILE A 117 -14.41 -30.08 -10.81
CA ILE A 117 -14.13 -28.71 -11.27
C ILE A 117 -13.87 -27.77 -10.08
N GLU A 118 -14.56 -27.96 -8.95
CA GLU A 118 -14.41 -27.08 -7.79
C GLU A 118 -13.06 -27.28 -7.12
N GLY A 119 -12.59 -28.54 -7.02
CA GLY A 119 -11.25 -28.83 -6.51
C GLY A 119 -10.16 -28.15 -7.33
N PHE A 120 -10.25 -28.21 -8.66
CA PHE A 120 -9.31 -27.50 -9.53
C PHE A 120 -9.40 -25.97 -9.37
N ARG A 121 -10.63 -25.43 -9.30
CA ARG A 121 -10.85 -24.00 -9.06
C ARG A 121 -10.20 -23.53 -7.75
N GLN A 122 -10.34 -24.29 -6.68
CA GLN A 122 -9.76 -23.97 -5.37
C GLN A 122 -8.22 -23.94 -5.40
N GLN A 123 -7.59 -24.83 -6.17
CA GLN A 123 -6.14 -24.81 -6.37
C GLN A 123 -5.67 -23.55 -7.13
N LEU A 124 -6.41 -23.15 -8.16
CA LEU A 124 -6.10 -21.92 -8.89
C LEU A 124 -6.18 -20.69 -7.99
N ILE A 125 -7.14 -20.65 -7.05
CA ILE A 125 -7.22 -19.60 -6.03
C ILE A 125 -5.95 -19.58 -5.19
N GLY A 126 -5.48 -20.73 -4.69
CA GLY A 126 -4.23 -20.83 -3.94
C GLY A 126 -2.99 -20.33 -4.72
N TYR A 127 -2.87 -20.73 -6.00
CA TYR A 127 -1.78 -20.25 -6.86
C TYR A 127 -1.86 -18.74 -7.09
N LYS A 128 -3.06 -18.22 -7.40
CA LYS A 128 -3.33 -16.80 -7.61
C LYS A 128 -2.94 -15.98 -6.38
N SER A 129 -3.36 -16.39 -5.19
CA SER A 129 -3.06 -15.64 -3.96
C SER A 129 -1.56 -15.55 -3.70
N THR A 130 -0.81 -16.63 -3.92
CA THR A 130 0.65 -16.62 -3.80
C THR A 130 1.32 -15.66 -4.79
N ILE A 131 0.87 -15.65 -6.06
CA ILE A 131 1.39 -14.76 -7.11
C ILE A 131 1.08 -13.29 -6.77
N VAL A 132 -0.15 -13.01 -6.36
CA VAL A 132 -0.62 -11.66 -6.02
C VAL A 132 0.18 -11.07 -4.86
N VAL A 133 0.48 -11.86 -3.83
CA VAL A 133 1.32 -11.40 -2.70
C VAL A 133 2.72 -11.00 -3.16
N VAL A 134 3.35 -11.80 -4.03
CA VAL A 134 4.67 -11.46 -4.56
C VAL A 134 4.61 -10.18 -5.38
N LEU A 135 3.61 -10.03 -6.24
CA LEU A 135 3.39 -8.81 -7.02
C LEU A 135 3.19 -7.59 -6.13
N GLY A 136 2.35 -7.70 -5.10
CA GLY A 136 2.12 -6.63 -4.14
C GLY A 136 3.41 -6.18 -3.45
N PHE A 137 4.26 -7.13 -3.07
CA PHE A 137 5.55 -6.83 -2.46
C PHE A 137 6.57 -6.26 -3.46
N ALA A 138 6.62 -6.77 -4.68
CA ALA A 138 7.48 -6.22 -5.74
C ALA A 138 7.09 -4.77 -6.08
N ASN A 139 5.78 -4.50 -6.16
CA ASN A 139 5.25 -3.15 -6.38
C ASN A 139 5.58 -2.21 -5.22
N LEU A 140 5.52 -2.70 -3.97
CA LEU A 140 5.95 -1.95 -2.79
C LEU A 140 7.42 -1.53 -2.88
N ARG A 141 8.32 -2.42 -3.32
CA ARG A 141 9.76 -2.14 -3.40
C ARG A 141 10.16 -1.24 -4.58
N THR A 142 9.39 -1.26 -5.65
CA THR A 142 9.68 -0.53 -6.89
C THR A 142 9.07 0.88 -6.90
N SER A 143 8.02 1.09 -6.12
CA SER A 143 7.37 2.40 -5.94
C SER A 143 7.97 3.17 -4.77
N THR A 144 7.67 4.48 -4.68
CA THR A 144 7.91 5.24 -3.45
C THR A 144 7.16 4.57 -2.30
N ILE A 145 7.90 4.05 -1.32
CA ILE A 145 7.33 3.34 -0.18
C ILE A 145 6.55 4.36 0.67
N THR A 146 5.22 4.23 0.71
CA THR A 146 4.32 5.01 1.57
C THR A 146 3.72 4.14 2.66
N VAL A 147 3.20 4.77 3.72
CA VAL A 147 2.50 4.08 4.82
C VAL A 147 1.27 3.33 4.28
N GLU A 148 0.54 3.91 3.33
CA GLU A 148 -0.60 3.27 2.67
C GLU A 148 -0.18 2.03 1.87
N ALA A 149 0.93 2.10 1.14
CA ALA A 149 1.44 0.98 0.36
C ALA A 149 1.87 -0.19 1.26
N ILE A 150 2.54 0.11 2.39
CA ILE A 150 2.89 -0.88 3.42
C ILE A 150 1.62 -1.53 3.99
N ARG A 151 0.62 -0.72 4.37
CA ARG A 151 -0.65 -1.21 4.94
C ARG A 151 -1.41 -2.10 3.94
N SER A 152 -1.48 -1.69 2.68
CA SER A 152 -2.11 -2.47 1.61
C SER A 152 -1.41 -3.80 1.39
N CYS A 153 -0.08 -3.81 1.30
CA CYS A 153 0.69 -5.05 1.11
C CYS A 153 0.55 -6.00 2.32
N ARG A 154 0.49 -5.46 3.54
CA ARG A 154 0.22 -6.24 4.74
C ARG A 154 -1.17 -6.90 4.71
N GLY A 155 -2.20 -6.14 4.37
CA GLY A 155 -3.57 -6.67 4.25
C GLY A 155 -3.66 -7.81 3.24
N LEU A 156 -2.90 -7.69 2.13
CA LEU A 156 -2.80 -8.72 1.11
C LEU A 156 -2.12 -10.01 1.63
N ILE A 157 -1.02 -9.88 2.37
CA ILE A 157 -0.33 -11.01 3.00
C ILE A 157 -1.23 -11.71 4.03
N GLU A 158 -1.94 -10.94 4.86
CA GLU A 158 -2.82 -11.49 5.88
C GLU A 158 -3.99 -12.26 5.27
N THR A 159 -4.66 -11.69 4.28
CA THR A 159 -5.76 -12.35 3.55
C THR A 159 -5.27 -13.64 2.89
N THR A 160 -4.13 -13.57 2.19
CA THR A 160 -3.53 -14.74 1.52
C THR A 160 -3.10 -15.82 2.50
N THR A 161 -2.60 -15.45 3.68
CA THR A 161 -2.23 -16.42 4.72
C THR A 161 -3.47 -17.20 5.17
N ILE A 162 -4.59 -16.53 5.40
CA ILE A 162 -5.86 -17.17 5.78
C ILE A 162 -6.33 -18.13 4.68
N ASP A 163 -6.31 -17.68 3.42
CA ASP A 163 -6.75 -18.49 2.28
C ASP A 163 -5.88 -19.75 2.10
N LEU A 164 -4.56 -19.61 2.22
CA LEU A 164 -3.62 -20.72 2.10
C LEU A 164 -3.70 -21.68 3.29
N GLU A 165 -3.94 -21.19 4.51
CA GLU A 165 -4.19 -22.04 5.69
C GLU A 165 -5.45 -22.87 5.53
N ALA A 166 -6.54 -22.27 5.02
CA ALA A 166 -7.78 -22.96 4.72
C ALA A 166 -7.58 -24.04 3.65
N HIS A 167 -6.90 -23.70 2.55
CA HIS A 167 -6.57 -24.64 1.47
C HIS A 167 -5.67 -25.79 1.96
N LEU A 168 -4.67 -25.50 2.80
CA LEU A 168 -3.80 -26.53 3.36
C LEU A 168 -4.56 -27.51 4.26
N ALA A 169 -5.53 -27.03 5.03
CA ALA A 169 -6.39 -27.89 5.85
C ALA A 169 -7.21 -28.85 4.96
N GLU A 170 -7.76 -28.35 3.85
CA GLU A 170 -8.50 -29.16 2.89
C GLU A 170 -7.61 -30.22 2.22
N VAL A 171 -6.40 -29.84 1.79
CA VAL A 171 -5.42 -30.76 1.18
C VAL A 171 -4.99 -31.86 2.16
N LYS A 172 -4.76 -31.52 3.43
CA LYS A 172 -4.43 -32.49 4.49
C LYS A 172 -5.59 -33.46 4.74
N GLN A 173 -6.82 -32.95 4.80
CA GLN A 173 -8.00 -33.80 4.95
C GLN A 173 -8.14 -34.80 3.79
N LYS A 174 -7.79 -34.41 2.56
CA LYS A 174 -7.78 -35.31 1.39
C LYS A 174 -6.71 -36.41 1.52
N LEU A 175 -5.51 -36.08 1.99
CA LEU A 175 -4.45 -37.07 2.25
C LEU A 175 -4.90 -38.09 3.29
N ASP A 176 -5.50 -37.63 4.39
CA ASP A 176 -6.01 -38.52 5.44
C ASP A 176 -7.10 -39.45 4.89
N ALA A 177 -8.06 -38.90 4.12
CA ALA A 177 -9.13 -39.70 3.51
C ALA A 177 -8.60 -40.78 2.55
N LEU A 178 -7.54 -40.48 1.80
CA LEU A 178 -6.86 -41.44 0.92
C LEU A 178 -6.11 -42.50 1.72
N ALA A 179 -5.46 -42.13 2.82
CA ALA A 179 -4.82 -43.08 3.72
C ALA A 179 -5.83 -44.06 4.32
N TYR A 180 -7.02 -43.58 4.74
CA TYR A 180 -8.11 -44.44 5.19
C TYR A 180 -8.65 -45.36 4.09
N ARG A 181 -8.74 -44.90 2.84
CA ARG A 181 -9.15 -45.75 1.70
C ARG A 181 -8.12 -46.83 1.38
N ALA A 182 -6.83 -46.52 1.44
CA ALA A 182 -5.76 -47.47 1.20
C ALA A 182 -5.77 -48.65 2.20
N LEU A 183 -6.26 -48.43 3.43
CA LEU A 183 -6.48 -49.51 4.41
C LEU A 183 -7.63 -50.46 4.03
N SER A 184 -8.59 -50.01 3.22
CA SER A 184 -9.80 -50.76 2.85
C SER A 184 -9.75 -51.36 1.46
N ASN A 185 -8.93 -50.82 0.55
CA ASN A 185 -8.75 -51.34 -0.80
C ASN A 185 -7.31 -51.06 -1.29
N PRO A 186 -6.49 -52.09 -1.60
CA PRO A 186 -5.05 -51.95 -1.80
C PRO A 186 -4.62 -51.60 -3.23
N GLU A 187 -5.49 -51.04 -4.07
CA GLU A 187 -5.03 -50.37 -5.30
C GLU A 187 -4.78 -48.89 -4.99
N PRO A 188 -3.52 -48.47 -4.71
CA PRO A 188 -3.22 -47.06 -4.54
C PRO A 188 -3.26 -46.38 -5.89
N ASP A 189 -4.08 -45.32 -6.00
CA ASP A 189 -3.90 -44.32 -7.05
C ASP A 189 -2.69 -43.45 -6.68
N GLU A 190 -1.49 -44.04 -6.83
CA GLU A 190 -0.20 -43.42 -6.47
C GLU A 190 0.00 -42.07 -7.17
N ALA A 191 -0.55 -41.92 -8.37
CA ALA A 191 -0.53 -40.67 -9.12
C ALA A 191 -1.35 -39.56 -8.43
N THR A 192 -2.51 -39.90 -7.85
CA THR A 192 -3.33 -38.94 -7.08
C THR A 192 -2.69 -38.59 -5.74
N ILE A 193 -2.05 -39.55 -5.06
CA ILE A 193 -1.31 -39.28 -3.81
C ILE A 193 -0.15 -38.32 -4.07
N GLN A 194 0.68 -38.59 -5.08
CA GLN A 194 1.79 -37.69 -5.42
C GLN A 194 1.31 -36.29 -5.83
N TYR A 195 0.17 -36.20 -6.51
CA TYR A 195 -0.40 -34.91 -6.88
C TYR A 195 -0.82 -34.07 -5.67
N ILE A 196 -1.54 -34.68 -4.72
CA ILE A 196 -2.01 -33.99 -3.52
C ILE A 196 -0.82 -33.63 -2.61
N GLU A 197 0.22 -34.46 -2.55
CA GLU A 197 1.47 -34.11 -1.86
C GLU A 197 2.20 -32.92 -2.51
N ASN A 198 2.28 -32.86 -3.84
CA ASN A 198 2.84 -31.70 -4.53
C ASN A 198 2.04 -30.42 -4.23
N GLU A 199 0.71 -30.53 -4.15
CA GLU A 199 -0.16 -29.42 -3.77
C GLU A 199 0.07 -28.97 -2.31
N ARG A 200 0.23 -29.92 -1.38
CA ARG A 200 0.57 -29.65 0.02
C ARG A 200 1.89 -28.89 0.12
N LEU A 201 2.93 -29.39 -0.57
CA LEU A 201 4.26 -28.78 -0.59
C LEU A 201 4.23 -27.37 -1.20
N SER A 202 3.47 -27.16 -2.28
CA SER A 202 3.31 -25.83 -2.89
C SER A 202 2.66 -24.85 -1.92
N THR A 203 1.59 -25.29 -1.25
CA THR A 203 0.82 -24.46 -0.30
C THR A 203 1.66 -24.10 0.94
N GLU A 204 2.40 -25.06 1.49
CA GLU A 204 3.31 -24.83 2.62
C GLU A 204 4.42 -23.83 2.27
N LYS A 205 4.98 -23.91 1.06
CA LYS A 205 5.95 -22.92 0.58
C LYS A 205 5.32 -21.54 0.39
N GLY A 206 4.09 -21.47 -0.10
CA GLY A 206 3.34 -20.20 -0.17
C GLY A 206 3.17 -19.54 1.21
N LEU A 207 2.87 -20.33 2.25
CA LEU A 207 2.80 -19.84 3.64
C LEU A 207 4.16 -19.38 4.17
N GLN A 208 5.22 -20.12 3.88
CA GLN A 208 6.59 -19.72 4.25
C GLN A 208 6.96 -18.38 3.60
N LEU A 209 6.61 -18.19 2.32
CA LEU A 209 6.83 -16.94 1.62
C LEU A 209 6.05 -15.79 2.26
N CYS A 210 4.78 -15.99 2.62
CA CYS A 210 3.98 -14.97 3.31
C CYS A 210 4.64 -14.53 4.63
N LEU A 211 5.18 -15.48 5.40
CA LEU A 211 5.92 -15.19 6.63
C LEU A 211 7.19 -14.38 6.35
N GLU A 212 7.97 -14.78 5.35
CA GLU A 212 9.22 -14.11 4.98
C GLU A 212 8.97 -12.69 4.49
N LEU A 213 7.98 -12.50 3.61
CA LEU A 213 7.57 -11.18 3.13
C LEU A 213 7.06 -10.30 4.26
N SER A 214 6.27 -10.83 5.20
CA SER A 214 5.85 -10.08 6.38
C SER A 214 7.04 -9.61 7.21
N ARG A 215 8.07 -10.45 7.39
CA ARG A 215 9.30 -10.07 8.11
C ARG A 215 10.05 -8.96 7.38
N HIS A 216 10.13 -9.03 6.05
CA HIS A 216 10.76 -7.97 5.26
C HIS A 216 9.98 -6.65 5.31
N ILE A 217 8.65 -6.69 5.32
CA ILE A 217 7.83 -5.49 5.53
C ILE A 217 8.11 -4.87 6.90
N ASP A 218 8.18 -5.68 7.96
CA ASP A 218 8.53 -5.20 9.30
C ASP A 218 9.91 -4.51 9.30
N GLN A 219 10.89 -5.06 8.57
CA GLN A 219 12.22 -4.45 8.42
C GLN A 219 12.20 -3.14 7.64
N ILE A 220 11.45 -3.08 6.53
CA ILE A 220 11.28 -1.85 5.74
C ILE A 220 10.67 -0.75 6.63
N GLN A 221 9.66 -1.09 7.42
CA GLN A 221 9.02 -0.15 8.34
C GLN A 221 9.98 0.35 9.43
N LEU A 222 10.83 -0.53 9.99
CA LEU A 222 11.86 -0.14 10.96
C LEU A 222 12.91 0.78 10.33
N GLN A 223 13.35 0.50 9.10
CA GLN A 223 14.32 1.35 8.40
C GLN A 223 13.73 2.73 8.06
N PHE A 224 12.45 2.79 7.69
CA PHE A 224 11.73 4.05 7.51
C PHE A 224 11.68 4.88 8.80
N ALA A 225 11.43 4.24 9.94
CA ALA A 225 11.39 4.91 11.24
C ALA A 225 12.78 5.37 11.73
N ILE A 226 13.86 4.69 11.34
CA ILE A 226 15.23 5.02 11.74
C ILE A 226 15.88 6.03 10.76
N GLY A 227 15.54 5.99 9.47
CA GLY A 227 16.10 6.82 8.41
C GLY A 227 15.76 8.30 8.48
N GLU A 228 14.75 8.70 9.27
CA GLU A 228 14.51 10.11 9.63
C GLU A 228 15.50 10.65 10.68
N GLY A 229 16.30 9.78 11.30
CA GLY A 229 17.26 10.14 12.35
C GLY A 229 18.66 10.51 11.86
N ASP A 230 19.04 10.22 10.60
CA ASP A 230 20.41 10.41 10.13
C ASP A 230 20.49 10.84 8.66
N THR A 231 20.38 12.16 8.42
CA THR A 231 21.08 12.80 7.29
C THR A 231 21.93 13.99 7.77
N PRO A 232 23.19 14.10 7.34
CA PRO A 232 24.06 15.20 7.71
C PRO A 232 23.68 16.50 6.98
N LYS A 233 23.58 17.58 7.76
CA LYS A 233 23.58 19.01 7.40
C LYS A 233 23.78 19.32 5.90
N LEU A 234 22.71 19.80 5.27
CA LEU A 234 22.82 20.89 4.29
C LEU A 234 21.96 22.06 4.78
N MET A 235 22.63 23.17 5.08
CA MET A 235 21.99 24.41 5.53
C MET A 235 20.90 24.88 4.56
N GLY A 236 19.67 24.95 5.05
CA GLY A 236 18.53 25.66 4.47
C GLY A 236 17.52 25.97 5.60
N PRO A 237 16.75 27.06 5.52
CA PRO A 237 16.08 27.65 6.69
C PRO A 237 14.98 26.73 7.22
N HIS A 238 15.04 26.46 8.52
CA HIS A 238 14.12 25.68 9.36
C HIS A 238 12.71 25.43 8.79
N PRO A 239 12.34 24.16 8.51
CA PRO A 239 10.96 23.74 8.67
C PRO A 239 10.63 23.73 10.16
N THR A 240 9.53 24.38 10.55
CA THR A 240 9.10 24.48 11.95
C THR A 240 8.85 23.11 12.54
N SER A 241 9.53 22.84 13.66
CA SER A 241 9.59 21.57 14.41
C SER A 241 8.25 20.89 14.72
N SER A 242 7.10 21.56 14.61
CA SER A 242 5.78 20.97 14.92
C SER A 242 5.20 20.11 13.79
N MET A 243 5.55 20.37 12.53
CA MET A 243 5.06 19.59 11.38
C MET A 243 5.69 18.20 11.37
N VAL A 244 7.01 18.13 11.58
CA VAL A 244 7.76 16.88 11.75
C VAL A 244 7.29 16.13 13.00
N VAL A 245 6.93 16.85 14.07
CA VAL A 245 6.44 16.21 15.30
C VAL A 245 5.04 15.62 15.13
N SER A 246 4.09 16.30 14.47
CA SER A 246 2.73 15.75 14.28
C SER A 246 2.69 14.62 13.25
N GLU A 247 3.40 14.76 12.13
CA GLU A 247 3.52 13.70 11.11
C GLU A 247 4.30 12.48 11.66
N GLY A 248 5.41 12.72 12.37
CA GLY A 248 6.16 11.67 13.06
C GLY A 248 5.38 11.02 14.22
N LEU A 249 4.53 11.77 14.91
CA LEU A 249 3.65 11.25 15.97
C LEU A 249 2.55 10.34 15.40
N GLY A 250 1.98 10.71 14.24
CA GLY A 250 1.06 9.86 13.49
C GLY A 250 1.72 8.54 13.09
N GLY A 251 2.94 8.61 12.50
CA GLY A 251 3.73 7.41 12.18
C GLY A 251 4.06 6.56 13.41
N CYS A 252 4.37 7.18 14.54
CA CYS A 252 4.62 6.50 15.81
C CYS A 252 3.36 5.81 16.36
N LYS A 253 2.19 6.46 16.28
CA LYS A 253 0.90 5.89 16.69
C LYS A 253 0.55 4.65 15.87
N ASP A 254 0.74 4.73 14.56
CA ASP A 254 0.53 3.60 13.65
C ASP A 254 1.49 2.44 13.95
N TYR A 255 2.77 2.75 14.22
CA TYR A 255 3.77 1.74 14.57
C TYR A 255 3.47 1.05 15.90
N ILE A 256 3.17 1.82 16.97
CA ILE A 256 2.87 1.26 18.29
C ILE A 256 1.56 0.46 18.22
N GLY A 257 0.54 0.96 17.51
CA GLY A 257 -0.69 0.23 17.26
C GLY A 257 -0.43 -1.13 16.60
N PHE A 258 0.42 -1.13 15.57
CA PHE A 258 0.83 -2.36 14.91
C PHE A 258 1.61 -3.32 15.84
N ALA A 259 2.60 -2.82 16.57
CA ALA A 259 3.39 -3.63 17.51
C ALA A 259 2.48 -4.29 18.57
N LEU A 260 1.48 -3.54 19.05
CA LEU A 260 0.48 -4.03 20.00
C LEU A 260 -0.38 -5.15 19.41
N GLU A 261 -0.88 -5.00 18.18
CA GLU A 261 -1.64 -6.05 17.49
C GLU A 261 -0.83 -7.33 17.30
N ARG A 262 0.44 -7.19 16.90
CA ARG A 262 1.35 -8.34 16.72
C ARG A 262 1.58 -9.07 18.04
N LEU A 263 1.83 -8.32 19.11
CA LEU A 263 2.00 -8.86 20.46
C LEU A 263 0.72 -9.59 20.93
N MET A 264 -0.46 -9.02 20.68
CA MET A 264 -1.74 -9.65 21.01
C MET A 264 -1.98 -10.96 20.25
N ARG A 265 -1.61 -11.01 18.96
CA ARG A 265 -1.64 -12.26 18.17
C ARG A 265 -0.68 -13.30 18.71
N HIS A 266 0.54 -12.91 19.08
CA HIS A 266 1.50 -13.82 19.68
C HIS A 266 1.00 -14.38 21.02
N ARG A 267 0.41 -13.52 21.86
CA ARG A 267 -0.24 -13.92 23.11
C ARG A 267 -1.34 -14.95 22.87
N GLN A 268 -2.22 -14.71 21.90
CA GLN A 268 -3.32 -15.64 21.57
C GLN A 268 -2.78 -17.02 21.17
N LYS A 269 -1.74 -17.07 20.33
CA LYS A 269 -1.06 -18.32 19.94
C LYS A 269 -0.42 -19.05 21.12
N VAL A 270 0.18 -18.31 22.07
CA VAL A 270 0.74 -18.90 23.30
C VAL A 270 -0.36 -19.47 24.19
N VAL A 271 -1.46 -18.73 24.39
CA VAL A 271 -2.60 -19.18 25.18
C VAL A 271 -3.25 -20.43 24.59
N GLU A 272 -3.41 -20.49 23.26
CA GLU A 272 -3.94 -21.66 22.56
C GLU A 272 -3.02 -22.88 22.71
N ARG A 273 -1.71 -22.69 22.63
CA ARG A 273 -0.71 -23.75 22.86
C ARG A 273 -0.76 -24.29 24.30
N VAL A 274 -0.91 -23.40 25.29
CA VAL A 274 -1.03 -23.75 26.71
C VAL A 274 -2.37 -24.45 26.99
N GLY A 275 -3.47 -23.98 26.39
CA GLY A 275 -4.81 -24.57 26.54
C GLY A 275 -4.97 -25.94 25.86
N ALA A 276 -4.28 -26.18 24.74
CA ALA A 276 -4.28 -27.47 24.05
C ALA A 276 -3.46 -28.56 24.79
N SER A 277 -2.55 -28.17 25.70
CA SER A 277 -1.60 -29.06 26.39
C SER A 277 -2.14 -29.60 27.73
N SER A 278 -3.45 -29.82 27.85
CA SER A 278 -4.16 -29.90 29.14
C SER A 278 -4.03 -31.21 29.95
N GLN A 279 -2.88 -31.91 29.93
CA GLN A 279 -2.61 -33.01 30.86
C GLN A 279 -1.30 -32.90 31.67
N THR A 280 -0.52 -31.84 31.47
CA THR A 280 0.67 -31.60 32.30
C THR A 280 0.63 -30.20 32.86
N ALA A 281 1.00 -30.04 34.14
CA ALA A 281 1.00 -28.77 34.85
C ALA A 281 1.61 -27.66 33.97
N VAL A 282 0.89 -26.54 33.81
CA VAL A 282 1.34 -25.34 33.08
C VAL A 282 2.78 -25.05 33.49
N SER A 283 3.70 -25.12 32.53
CA SER A 283 5.12 -24.89 32.77
C SER A 283 5.32 -23.52 33.42
N LEU A 284 6.17 -23.44 34.45
CA LEU A 284 6.51 -22.19 35.12
C LEU A 284 7.04 -21.14 34.11
N ASP A 285 7.73 -21.60 33.07
CA ASP A 285 8.24 -20.76 31.98
C ASP A 285 7.13 -20.17 31.11
N ASP A 286 6.06 -20.92 30.82
CA ASP A 286 4.94 -20.42 30.01
C ASP A 286 4.18 -19.30 30.75
N LYS A 287 4.11 -19.41 32.08
CA LYS A 287 3.48 -18.40 32.93
C LYS A 287 4.33 -17.12 33.02
N LEU A 288 5.65 -17.26 33.10
CA LEU A 288 6.57 -16.12 33.06
C LEU A 288 6.56 -15.43 31.69
N LEU A 289 6.57 -16.21 30.60
CA LEU A 289 6.43 -15.69 29.24
C LEU A 289 5.13 -14.87 29.09
N LEU A 290 4.00 -15.39 29.57
CA LEU A 290 2.71 -14.71 29.48
C LEU A 290 2.67 -13.41 30.30
N ASN A 291 3.30 -13.39 31.47
CA ASN A 291 3.42 -12.18 32.29
C ASN A 291 4.27 -11.11 31.58
N ASN A 292 5.43 -11.48 31.04
CA ASN A 292 6.28 -10.56 30.29
C ASN A 292 5.55 -9.97 29.08
N LEU A 293 4.75 -10.79 28.37
CA LEU A 293 3.92 -10.31 27.26
C LEU A 293 2.82 -9.35 27.72
N ASN A 294 2.28 -9.50 28.93
CA ASN A 294 1.31 -8.56 29.48
C ASN A 294 1.98 -7.23 29.84
N ASP A 295 3.14 -7.27 30.47
CA ASP A 295 3.90 -6.08 30.84
C ASP A 295 4.30 -5.27 29.59
N GLU A 296 4.75 -5.97 28.53
CA GLU A 296 5.07 -5.35 27.24
C GLU A 296 3.82 -4.78 26.54
N ALA A 297 2.68 -5.46 26.63
CA ALA A 297 1.41 -4.97 26.09
C ALA A 297 0.94 -3.69 26.80
N GLU A 298 1.07 -3.64 28.13
CA GLU A 298 0.72 -2.46 28.93
C GLU A 298 1.65 -1.29 28.64
N ALA A 299 2.95 -1.53 28.50
CA ALA A 299 3.92 -0.50 28.12
C ALA A 299 3.60 0.11 26.74
N LEU A 300 3.26 -0.73 25.74
CA LEU A 300 2.86 -0.27 24.41
C LEU A 300 1.54 0.50 24.45
N ARG A 301 0.54 0.04 25.22
CA ARG A 301 -0.72 0.78 25.41
C ARG A 301 -0.50 2.15 26.05
N HIS A 302 0.36 2.22 27.06
CA HIS A 302 0.71 3.50 27.68
C HIS A 302 1.38 4.45 26.69
N SER A 303 2.28 3.93 25.85
CA SER A 303 2.96 4.72 24.82
C SER A 303 1.98 5.22 23.76
N LEU A 304 1.03 4.38 23.33
CA LEU A 304 -0.03 4.76 22.39
C LEU A 304 -0.95 5.84 22.95
N ASN A 305 -1.33 5.71 24.23
CA ASN A 305 -2.15 6.69 24.93
C ASN A 305 -1.40 8.02 25.04
N LEU A 306 -0.12 8.00 25.40
CA LEU A 306 0.74 9.18 25.42
C LEU A 306 0.78 9.86 24.05
N CYS A 307 1.00 9.10 22.96
CA CYS A 307 1.00 9.66 21.62
C CYS A 307 -0.35 10.30 21.28
N SER A 308 -1.47 9.66 21.63
CA SER A 308 -2.82 10.20 21.38
C SER A 308 -3.11 11.47 22.19
N ASN A 309 -2.60 11.56 23.43
CA ASN A 309 -2.75 12.76 24.25
C ASN A 309 -1.92 13.92 23.70
N ILE A 310 -0.71 13.66 23.22
CA ILE A 310 0.13 14.67 22.57
C ILE A 310 -0.53 15.16 21.29
N ASP A 311 -1.11 14.26 20.49
CA ASP A 311 -1.82 14.57 19.25
C ASP A 311 -3.02 15.51 19.54
N THR A 312 -3.85 15.13 20.50
CA THR A 312 -5.00 15.95 20.97
C THR A 312 -4.54 17.31 21.49
N TYR A 313 -3.44 17.35 22.25
CA TYR A 313 -2.86 18.60 22.75
C TYR A 313 -2.38 19.51 21.62
N LEU A 314 -1.76 18.95 20.57
CA LEU A 314 -1.32 19.70 19.40
C LEU A 314 -2.52 20.22 18.61
N GLU A 315 -3.57 19.44 18.41
CA GLU A 315 -4.81 19.89 17.77
C GLU A 315 -5.50 21.03 18.53
N GLU A 316 -5.47 21.01 19.86
CA GLU A 316 -6.05 22.09 20.68
C GLU A 316 -5.21 23.38 20.56
N LYS A 317 -3.87 23.26 20.62
CA LYS A 317 -2.94 24.39 20.72
C LYS A 317 -2.50 24.97 19.38
N ILE A 318 -2.58 24.23 18.29
CA ILE A 318 -2.17 24.66 16.95
C ILE A 318 -3.43 24.83 16.09
N SER A 319 -3.57 25.98 15.43
CA SER A 319 -4.65 26.16 14.46
C SER A 319 -4.20 25.68 13.09
N ASN A 320 -4.81 24.59 12.60
CA ASN A 320 -4.62 24.04 11.26
C ASN A 320 -5.52 24.78 10.25
N ILE A 321 -4.95 25.46 9.26
CA ILE A 321 -5.69 26.29 8.29
C ILE A 321 -5.23 25.96 6.86
N GLU A 322 -6.13 25.44 6.02
CA GLU A 322 -5.91 25.40 4.58
C GLU A 322 -6.74 26.51 3.93
N ASN A 323 -6.07 27.42 3.25
CA ASN A 323 -6.67 28.61 2.66
C ASN A 323 -6.45 28.59 1.15
N HIS A 324 -7.55 28.68 0.41
CA HIS A 324 -7.58 28.56 -1.04
C HIS A 324 -8.21 29.81 -1.65
N ALA A 325 -7.61 30.37 -2.69
CA ALA A 325 -8.22 31.48 -3.41
C ALA A 325 -7.96 31.42 -4.92
N GLU A 326 -8.98 31.79 -5.68
CA GLU A 326 -8.95 31.86 -7.14
C GLU A 326 -9.42 33.23 -7.59
N GLY A 327 -8.70 33.83 -8.54
CA GLY A 327 -9.07 35.10 -9.13
C GLY A 327 -7.89 36.02 -9.39
N ASP A 328 -8.08 36.93 -10.35
CA ASP A 328 -7.13 38.00 -10.62
C ASP A 328 -7.23 39.10 -9.55
N ASP A 329 -6.09 39.58 -9.06
CA ASP A 329 -5.97 40.58 -7.97
C ASP A 329 -6.44 40.12 -6.58
N THR A 330 -6.13 38.88 -6.21
CA THR A 330 -6.51 38.29 -4.91
C THR A 330 -5.51 38.59 -3.78
N ILE A 331 -6.02 38.87 -2.58
CA ILE A 331 -5.24 39.04 -1.35
C ILE A 331 -5.64 37.97 -0.33
N GLN A 332 -4.68 37.20 0.18
CA GLN A 332 -4.89 36.17 1.21
C GLN A 332 -4.15 36.51 2.50
N PHE A 333 -4.84 36.36 3.63
CA PHE A 333 -4.28 36.52 4.98
C PHE A 333 -4.39 35.20 5.76
N MET A 334 -3.28 34.74 6.34
CA MET A 334 -3.23 33.60 7.26
C MET A 334 -2.50 34.01 8.53
N VAL A 335 -3.22 34.66 9.44
CA VAL A 335 -2.65 35.47 10.51
C VAL A 335 -3.16 35.06 11.88
N SER A 336 -2.25 34.99 12.86
CA SER A 336 -2.56 34.83 14.27
C SER A 336 -2.33 36.15 14.99
N THR A 337 -3.35 36.66 15.69
CA THR A 337 -3.29 37.91 16.47
C THR A 337 -3.08 37.68 17.96
N ASP A 338 -3.35 36.47 18.44
CA ASP A 338 -3.27 36.06 19.84
C ASP A 338 -1.97 35.31 20.18
N GLY A 339 -1.11 35.05 19.19
CA GLY A 339 0.14 34.31 19.37
C GLY A 339 -0.05 32.81 19.30
N LYS A 340 -1.27 32.32 19.02
CA LYS A 340 -1.52 30.91 18.77
C LYS A 340 -0.72 30.46 17.54
N PRO A 341 0.07 29.37 17.63
CA PRO A 341 0.78 28.82 16.48
C PRO A 341 -0.20 28.46 15.36
N LEU A 342 0.13 28.90 14.14
CA LEU A 342 -0.59 28.51 12.94
C LEU A 342 0.19 27.45 12.20
N ASN A 343 -0.50 26.39 11.82
CA ASN A 343 -0.04 25.46 10.80
C ASN A 343 -0.97 25.62 9.61
N GLY A 344 -0.49 26.08 8.47
CA GLY A 344 -1.40 26.28 7.36
C GLY A 344 -0.76 26.33 6.00
N LYS A 345 -1.57 25.97 5.00
CA LYS A 345 -1.22 25.97 3.58
C LYS A 345 -2.05 27.03 2.88
N ASN A 346 -1.38 27.96 2.22
CA ASN A 346 -2.03 28.92 1.32
C ASN A 346 -1.85 28.44 -0.12
N HIS A 347 -2.96 28.20 -0.81
CA HIS A 347 -3.00 27.96 -2.25
C HIS A 347 -3.69 29.13 -2.94
N GLY A 348 -3.11 29.63 -4.03
CA GLY A 348 -3.68 30.75 -4.76
C GLY A 348 -3.42 30.65 -6.26
N VAL A 349 -4.48 30.82 -7.06
CA VAL A 349 -4.43 30.78 -8.52
C VAL A 349 -4.95 32.09 -9.11
N GLY A 350 -4.10 32.79 -9.87
CA GLY A 350 -4.45 34.06 -10.52
C GLY A 350 -3.23 34.86 -10.95
N SER A 351 -3.41 35.88 -11.78
CA SER A 351 -2.30 36.67 -12.34
C SER A 351 -1.60 37.57 -11.30
N ARG A 352 -2.31 37.99 -10.24
CA ARG A 352 -1.86 39.02 -9.28
C ARG A 352 -2.21 38.65 -7.85
N LEU A 353 -1.51 37.65 -7.31
CA LEU A 353 -1.72 37.13 -5.96
C LEU A 353 -0.85 37.86 -4.92
N LYS A 354 -1.44 38.25 -3.79
CA LYS A 354 -0.72 38.81 -2.64
C LYS A 354 -1.05 37.99 -1.40
N GLN A 355 -0.02 37.52 -0.68
CA GLN A 355 -0.22 36.69 0.51
C GLN A 355 0.53 37.28 1.70
N ALA A 356 -0.11 37.27 2.86
CA ALA A 356 0.52 37.59 4.15
C ALA A 356 0.16 36.52 5.17
N GLY A 357 1.16 36.06 5.93
CA GLY A 357 0.94 35.06 6.96
C GLY A 357 1.96 35.11 8.08
N GLY A 358 1.57 34.59 9.24
CA GLY A 358 2.38 34.61 10.46
C GLY A 358 1.68 35.29 11.64
N HIS A 359 2.48 35.74 12.61
CA HIS A 359 1.96 36.41 13.79
C HIS A 359 2.01 37.93 13.60
N PHE A 360 0.85 38.58 13.72
CA PHE A 360 0.73 40.03 13.60
C PHE A 360 -0.07 40.57 14.79
N LYS A 361 0.34 41.71 15.33
CA LYS A 361 -0.53 42.45 16.22
C LYS A 361 -1.72 42.98 15.42
N GLU A 362 -2.88 43.11 16.07
CA GLU A 362 -4.12 43.63 15.47
C GLU A 362 -3.89 44.91 14.65
N GLU A 363 -3.16 45.87 15.22
CA GLU A 363 -2.83 47.16 14.59
C GLU A 363 -2.00 46.99 13.31
N SER A 364 -1.04 46.06 13.32
CA SER A 364 -0.19 45.76 12.15
C SER A 364 -0.99 45.05 11.06
N LEU A 365 -1.93 44.18 11.44
CA LEU A 365 -2.83 43.51 10.50
C LEU A 365 -3.78 44.52 9.82
N GLN A 366 -4.31 45.48 10.59
CA GLN A 366 -5.15 46.53 10.03
C GLN A 366 -4.35 47.43 9.06
N GLN A 367 -3.15 47.84 9.45
CA GLN A 367 -2.29 48.65 8.58
C GLN A 367 -1.93 47.92 7.29
N ILE A 368 -1.47 46.66 7.37
CA ILE A 368 -1.03 45.92 6.19
C ILE A 368 -2.22 45.61 5.26
N SER A 369 -3.42 45.40 5.81
CA SER A 369 -4.65 45.23 5.03
C SER A 369 -5.01 46.50 4.25
N GLN A 370 -4.87 47.68 4.87
CA GLN A 370 -5.06 48.97 4.21
C GLN A 370 -3.98 49.25 3.14
N ASP A 371 -2.73 48.86 3.40
CA ASP A 371 -1.66 49.02 2.43
C ASP A 371 -1.88 48.12 1.21
N PHE A 372 -2.29 46.86 1.40
CA PHE A 372 -2.58 45.94 0.30
C PHE A 372 -3.76 46.37 -0.56
N THR A 373 -4.81 46.93 0.04
CA THR A 373 -5.94 47.49 -0.71
C THR A 373 -5.52 48.72 -1.51
N THR A 374 -4.70 49.61 -0.92
CA THR A 374 -4.15 50.80 -1.60
C THR A 374 -3.25 50.41 -2.79
N ILE A 375 -2.34 49.44 -2.61
CA ILE A 375 -1.47 48.93 -3.69
C ILE A 375 -2.30 48.33 -4.82
N SER A 376 -3.37 47.61 -4.49
CA SER A 376 -4.23 47.00 -5.50
C SER A 376 -4.95 48.08 -6.32
N LEU A 377 -5.52 49.10 -5.67
CA LEU A 377 -6.19 50.24 -6.33
C LEU A 377 -5.25 51.03 -7.25
N HIS A 378 -4.01 51.29 -6.84
CA HIS A 378 -3.05 52.04 -7.66
C HIS A 378 -2.60 51.28 -8.91
N GLN A 379 -2.59 49.95 -8.85
CA GLN A 379 -2.18 49.13 -9.98
C GLN A 379 -3.32 48.86 -10.98
N THR A 380 -4.58 48.94 -10.57
CA THR A 380 -5.75 48.87 -11.48
C THR A 380 -6.02 50.23 -12.17
N GLY A 381 -5.56 51.34 -11.59
CA GLY A 381 -5.75 52.70 -12.13
C GLY A 381 -4.80 53.12 -13.27
N GLY A 382 -3.89 52.25 -13.71
CA GLY A 382 -2.83 52.55 -14.68
C GLY A 382 -3.20 52.40 -16.17
N ASN A 383 -4.44 52.05 -16.51
CA ASN A 383 -4.85 51.90 -17.92
C ASN A 383 -5.35 53.24 -18.49
N GLN A 384 -4.43 54.08 -18.95
CA GLN A 384 -4.76 54.97 -20.07
C GLN A 384 -4.90 54.13 -21.35
N PRO A 385 -5.95 54.34 -22.17
CA PRO A 385 -6.13 53.59 -23.40
C PRO A 385 -5.14 54.07 -24.46
N SER A 386 -4.04 53.34 -24.64
CA SER A 386 -3.18 53.51 -25.80
C SER A 386 -3.88 52.96 -27.05
N LYS A 387 -4.28 53.86 -27.94
CA LYS A 387 -4.74 53.52 -29.29
C LYS A 387 -3.57 53.01 -30.13
N SER A 388 -3.88 51.96 -30.91
CA SER A 388 -3.21 51.51 -32.14
C SER A 388 -1.83 50.84 -31.93
N THR A 389 -1.43 49.75 -32.59
CA THR A 389 -1.87 49.07 -33.81
C THR A 389 -1.30 47.65 -33.76
N SER A 390 -2.06 46.63 -34.19
CA SER A 390 -1.51 45.28 -34.45
C SER A 390 -0.53 45.31 -35.64
N PRO A 391 0.45 44.39 -35.72
CA PRO A 391 0.16 43.21 -36.53
C PRO A 391 0.76 41.87 -36.02
N SER A 392 -0.10 40.84 -36.14
CA SER A 392 0.10 39.41 -36.42
C SER A 392 1.51 38.79 -36.42
N ALA A 393 1.72 37.67 -35.68
CA ALA A 393 2.02 36.36 -36.28
C ALA A 393 2.27 35.23 -35.24
N LYS A 394 1.51 34.15 -35.44
CA LYS A 394 1.84 32.71 -35.29
C LYS A 394 1.91 32.05 -33.90
N SER A 395 1.01 31.09 -33.78
CA SER A 395 0.92 29.97 -32.85
C SER A 395 2.12 29.03 -32.97
N GLU A 396 2.69 28.62 -31.83
CA GLU A 396 3.06 27.21 -31.61
C GLU A 396 3.13 26.92 -30.11
N ALA A 397 2.51 25.81 -29.73
CA ALA A 397 2.35 25.34 -28.37
C ALA A 397 3.57 24.52 -27.95
N THR A 398 4.11 24.81 -26.77
CA THR A 398 4.91 23.85 -26.00
C THR A 398 4.63 24.06 -24.51
N THR A 399 3.78 23.19 -23.96
CA THR A 399 3.50 23.11 -22.53
C THR A 399 4.61 22.28 -21.89
N GLU A 400 5.56 22.95 -21.23
CA GLU A 400 6.42 22.32 -20.22
C GLU A 400 5.96 22.72 -18.81
N PRO A 401 5.83 21.78 -17.86
CA PRO A 401 5.52 22.11 -16.47
C PRO A 401 6.82 22.43 -15.72
N LEU A 402 7.17 23.71 -15.60
CA LEU A 402 8.29 24.12 -14.75
C LEU A 402 7.76 24.60 -13.40
N GLY A 403 7.67 23.67 -12.45
CA GLY A 403 7.63 23.99 -11.03
C GLY A 403 8.90 24.74 -10.67
N THR A 404 8.77 26.04 -10.41
CA THR A 404 9.85 26.86 -9.87
C THR A 404 9.55 27.20 -8.41
N PRO A 405 10.51 27.01 -7.48
CA PRO A 405 10.35 27.46 -6.12
C PRO A 405 10.41 28.99 -6.10
N PHE A 406 9.31 29.64 -5.74
CA PHE A 406 9.23 31.09 -5.60
C PHE A 406 10.06 31.58 -4.41
N ASN A 407 11.34 31.86 -4.64
CA ASN A 407 12.17 32.63 -3.72
C ASN A 407 12.02 34.13 -4.01
N GLY A 408 10.96 34.75 -3.47
CA GLY A 408 10.87 36.20 -3.41
C GLY A 408 11.79 36.75 -2.33
N ARG A 409 12.66 37.72 -2.64
CA ARG A 409 13.43 38.45 -1.61
C ARG A 409 12.43 39.22 -0.73
N GLY A 410 12.29 38.80 0.53
CA GLY A 410 11.51 39.52 1.53
C GLY A 410 11.98 40.97 1.66
N PHE A 411 11.03 41.90 1.77
CA PHE A 411 11.29 43.31 2.01
C PHE A 411 10.96 43.62 3.47
N THR A 412 11.96 44.11 4.22
CA THR A 412 11.76 44.60 5.59
C THR A 412 11.28 46.04 5.53
N LEU A 413 10.07 46.32 5.99
CA LEU A 413 9.56 47.69 6.09
C LEU A 413 10.25 48.40 7.26
N THR A 414 10.90 49.53 6.99
CA THR A 414 11.52 50.37 8.02
C THR A 414 10.44 51.15 8.78
N PRO A 415 10.49 51.24 10.13
CA PRO A 415 9.56 52.05 10.88
C PRO A 415 9.78 53.52 10.54
N LYS A 416 8.71 54.25 10.19
CA LYS A 416 8.78 55.72 10.08
C LYS A 416 8.92 56.32 11.48
N HIS A 417 10.06 56.94 11.74
CA HIS A 417 10.27 57.79 12.91
C HIS A 417 9.49 59.10 12.71
N ASN A 418 8.56 59.41 13.61
CA ASN A 418 7.91 60.72 13.63
C ASN A 418 8.93 61.77 14.07
N ALA A 419 9.32 62.66 13.16
CA ALA A 419 10.12 63.84 13.47
C ALA A 419 9.19 65.02 13.84
N SER A 420 9.57 65.63 14.95
CA SER A 420 8.89 66.63 15.77
C SER A 420 8.57 67.97 15.10
N SER A 421 7.50 68.63 15.55
CA SER A 421 7.32 70.08 15.43
C SER A 421 7.36 70.74 16.82
N THR A 422 8.48 71.38 17.15
CA THR A 422 8.59 72.41 18.21
C THR A 422 8.30 73.79 17.60
N PRO A 423 7.53 74.67 18.26
CA PRO A 423 7.60 76.10 18.02
C PRO A 423 8.40 76.81 19.12
N SER A 424 9.25 77.73 18.65
CA SER A 424 9.99 78.74 19.40
C SER A 424 9.04 79.74 20.09
N THR A 425 9.33 80.06 21.35
CA THR A 425 8.98 81.38 21.92
C THR A 425 10.10 81.92 22.79
N ARG A 426 10.33 83.22 22.58
CA ARG A 426 11.43 84.08 23.02
C ARG A 426 11.34 84.44 24.50
N SER A 427 12.52 84.59 25.10
CA SER A 427 12.84 85.13 26.42
C SER A 427 12.24 86.52 26.70
N THR A 428 11.84 86.77 27.96
CA THR A 428 12.11 88.04 28.63
C THR A 428 12.40 87.82 30.11
N THR A 429 13.45 88.48 30.57
CA THR A 429 14.00 88.59 31.93
C THR A 429 13.18 89.49 32.86
N ALA A 430 13.00 89.07 34.11
CA ALA A 430 13.33 89.77 35.37
C ALA A 430 12.73 88.98 36.54
#